data_AF-A0A5K3FSZ9-F1
#
_entry.id   AF-A0A5K3FSZ9-F1
#
_cell.length_a   1.000
_cell.length_b   1.000
_cell.length_c   1.000
_cell.angle_alpha   90.00
_cell.angle_beta   90.00
_cell.angle_gamma   90.00
#
_symmetry.space_group_name_H-M   'P 1'
#
loop_
_entity.id
_entity.type
_entity.pdbx_description
1 polymer ?
#
loop_
_entity_poly.entity_id
_entity_poly.type
_entity_poly.pdbx_seq_one_letter_code
_entity_poly.pdbx_strand_id
1 'polypeptide(L)'
;MDHLQELNTGSLCATPHATSGLAEDLKAPCARHLHLSAYCLEEKVPRMFELLAKRVRANDWLDCVRIQTLVNMLTAGDWSANSLSHDAHRFAMRRASANLCSTGRMSELWSGIEQAAFMRRLAKLLTNPDEVERSRAFDDFIDKMKAIADHALKSNRLRFSLHGEEGDLAEACKHLEFFITELPNSESGVGTHTPDPPELTQNVYVALPYSVHYASLSLPAPHYTA
;
A
#
# COMPACT_ATOMS: atom_id res chain seq x y z
N MET A 1 -13.64 16.85 2.33
CA MET A 1 -13.61 15.63 1.50
C MET A 1 -13.96 14.39 2.31
N ASP A 2 -13.39 14.18 3.49
CA ASP A 2 -13.63 12.97 4.29
C ASP A 2 -15.09 12.75 4.67
N HIS A 3 -15.79 13.78 5.14
CA HIS A 3 -17.23 13.67 5.45
C HIS A 3 -18.08 13.28 4.23
N LEU A 4 -17.71 13.75 3.02
CA LEU A 4 -18.41 13.35 1.79
C LEU A 4 -18.15 11.88 1.45
N GLN A 5 -16.95 11.37 1.76
CA GLN A 5 -16.61 9.97 1.59
C GLN A 5 -17.43 9.10 2.56
N GLU A 6 -17.52 9.47 3.83
CA GLU A 6 -18.33 8.76 4.83
C GLU A 6 -19.83 8.71 4.46
N LEU A 7 -20.37 9.82 3.92
CA LEU A 7 -21.79 9.90 3.58
C LEU A 7 -22.18 9.12 2.31
N ASN A 8 -21.23 8.94 1.38
CA ASN A 8 -21.53 8.42 0.03
C ASN A 8 -20.83 7.10 -0.29
N THR A 9 -19.94 6.62 0.56
CA THR A 9 -19.22 5.35 0.38
C THR A 9 -19.18 4.59 1.69
N GLY A 10 -19.27 3.28 1.64
CA GLY A 10 -18.99 2.45 2.81
C GLY A 10 -17.48 2.28 3.05
N SER A 11 -16.68 2.36 1.99
CA SER A 11 -15.23 2.47 2.08
C SER A 11 -14.66 3.05 0.79
N LEU A 12 -13.48 3.67 0.91
CA LEU A 12 -12.59 4.02 -0.18
C LEU A 12 -11.15 3.88 0.34
N CYS A 13 -10.46 2.83 -0.10
CA CYS A 13 -9.15 2.46 0.41
C CYS A 13 -8.15 2.17 -0.73
N ALA A 14 -6.87 2.29 -0.39
CA ALA A 14 -5.75 2.01 -1.28
C ALA A 14 -4.78 1.07 -0.56
N THR A 15 -4.42 -0.05 -1.19
CA THR A 15 -3.60 -1.10 -0.57
C THR A 15 -2.55 -1.63 -1.54
N PRO A 16 -1.28 -1.80 -1.13
CA PRO A 16 -0.26 -2.41 -1.98
C PRO A 16 -0.38 -3.93 -1.97
N HIS A 17 -0.23 -4.57 -3.13
CA HIS A 17 -0.24 -6.01 -3.30
C HIS A 17 0.97 -6.49 -4.11
N ALA A 18 1.56 -7.60 -3.67
CA ALA A 18 2.61 -8.31 -4.38
C ALA A 18 2.07 -9.69 -4.77
N THR A 19 2.17 -10.03 -6.05
CA THR A 19 1.63 -11.27 -6.61
C THR A 19 2.68 -11.96 -7.46
N SER A 20 2.77 -13.28 -7.34
CA SER A 20 3.61 -14.13 -8.19
C SER A 20 2.73 -14.89 -9.19
N GLY A 21 3.27 -15.19 -10.37
CA GLY A 21 2.62 -16.09 -11.32
C GLY A 21 2.61 -17.54 -10.82
N LEU A 22 1.63 -18.31 -11.27
CA LEU A 22 1.40 -19.69 -10.82
C LEU A 22 2.52 -20.68 -11.18
N ALA A 23 3.34 -20.35 -12.17
CA ALA A 23 4.43 -21.17 -12.69
C ALA A 23 5.76 -20.38 -12.79
N GLU A 24 5.83 -19.20 -12.17
CA GLU A 24 7.04 -18.37 -12.18
C GLU A 24 8.04 -18.83 -11.12
N ASP A 25 9.34 -18.67 -11.38
CA ASP A 25 10.39 -18.88 -10.38
C ASP A 25 10.10 -17.99 -9.15
N LEU A 26 10.17 -18.57 -7.95
CA LEU A 26 9.96 -17.88 -6.68
C LEU A 26 10.86 -16.64 -6.51
N LYS A 27 12.07 -16.68 -7.07
CA LYS A 27 13.02 -15.56 -7.02
C LYS A 27 12.86 -14.56 -8.15
N ALA A 28 12.03 -14.83 -9.15
CA ALA A 28 11.73 -13.84 -10.18
C ALA A 28 10.97 -12.64 -9.56
N PRO A 29 11.21 -11.41 -10.06
CA PRO A 29 10.52 -10.23 -9.54
C PRO A 29 9.00 -10.37 -9.64
N CYS A 30 8.31 -10.27 -8.49
CA CYS A 30 6.88 -10.36 -8.43
C CYS A 30 6.21 -9.12 -9.05
N ALA A 31 4.99 -9.29 -9.55
CA ALA A 31 4.17 -8.15 -9.95
C ALA A 31 3.70 -7.38 -8.72
N ARG A 32 3.76 -6.04 -8.79
CA ARG A 32 3.46 -5.12 -7.69
C ARG A 32 2.34 -4.18 -8.12
N HIS A 33 1.29 -4.08 -7.31
CA HIS A 33 0.07 -3.37 -7.67
C HIS A 33 -0.41 -2.48 -6.52
N LEU A 34 -1.00 -1.33 -6.86
CA LEU A 34 -1.84 -0.56 -5.95
C LEU A 34 -3.30 -0.93 -6.23
N HIS A 35 -3.95 -1.56 -5.26
CA HIS A 35 -5.36 -1.89 -5.33
C HIS A 35 -6.19 -0.78 -4.69
N LEU A 36 -6.98 -0.10 -5.52
CA LEU A 36 -7.97 0.88 -5.08
C LEU A 36 -9.32 0.17 -5.00
N SER A 37 -9.94 0.17 -3.82
CA SER A 37 -11.22 -0.48 -3.58
C SER A 37 -12.20 0.52 -2.98
N ALA A 38 -13.41 0.53 -3.50
CA ALA A 38 -14.52 1.31 -2.97
C ALA A 38 -15.82 0.54 -3.12
N TYR A 39 -16.77 0.80 -2.22
CA TYR A 39 -18.13 0.28 -2.34
C TYR A 39 -19.12 1.30 -1.79
N CYS A 40 -20.34 1.29 -2.34
CA CYS A 40 -21.42 2.17 -1.96
C CYS A 40 -22.78 1.51 -2.22
N LEU A 41 -23.86 2.15 -1.77
CA LEU A 41 -25.22 1.82 -2.22
C LEU A 41 -25.40 2.26 -3.67
N GLU A 42 -26.32 1.62 -4.38
CA GLU A 42 -26.63 1.87 -5.80
C GLU A 42 -26.83 3.36 -6.12
N GLU A 43 -27.69 4.03 -5.35
CA GLU A 43 -27.98 5.46 -5.51
C GLU A 43 -26.75 6.38 -5.33
N LYS A 44 -25.66 5.88 -4.78
CA LYS A 44 -24.41 6.63 -4.54
C LYS A 44 -23.33 6.34 -5.58
N VAL A 45 -23.54 5.43 -6.53
CA VAL A 45 -22.56 5.07 -7.57
C VAL A 45 -21.98 6.30 -8.30
N PRO A 46 -22.80 7.26 -8.79
CA PRO A 46 -22.27 8.45 -9.46
C PRO A 46 -21.33 9.24 -8.55
N ARG A 47 -21.71 9.38 -7.27
CA ARG A 47 -20.97 10.16 -6.28
C ARG A 47 -19.69 9.45 -5.84
N MET A 48 -19.70 8.13 -5.73
CA MET A 48 -18.50 7.33 -5.45
C MET A 48 -17.44 7.54 -6.54
N PHE A 49 -17.81 7.46 -7.82
CA PHE A 49 -16.89 7.70 -8.93
C PHE A 49 -16.37 9.14 -8.98
N GLU A 50 -17.20 10.13 -8.66
CA GLU A 50 -16.74 11.52 -8.54
C GLU A 50 -15.69 11.68 -7.43
N LEU A 51 -15.90 11.04 -6.28
CA LEU A 51 -14.95 11.07 -5.15
C LEU A 51 -13.65 10.34 -5.50
N LEU A 52 -13.74 9.19 -6.15
CA LEU A 52 -12.58 8.45 -6.69
C LEU A 52 -11.76 9.34 -7.64
N ALA A 53 -12.41 9.98 -8.61
CA ALA A 53 -11.77 10.89 -9.56
C ALA A 53 -11.05 12.04 -8.85
N LYS A 54 -11.69 12.65 -7.85
CA LYS A 54 -11.08 13.69 -7.03
C LYS A 54 -9.87 13.19 -6.26
N ARG A 55 -9.93 12.01 -5.63
CA ARG A 55 -8.80 11.45 -4.87
C ARG A 55 -7.62 11.10 -5.75
N VAL A 56 -7.87 10.55 -6.94
CA VAL A 56 -6.82 10.18 -7.88
C VAL A 56 -6.11 11.39 -8.49
N ARG A 57 -6.82 12.53 -8.64
CA ARG A 57 -6.24 13.78 -9.16
C ARG A 57 -5.64 14.69 -8.09
N ALA A 58 -6.04 14.55 -6.82
CA ALA A 58 -5.57 15.41 -5.74
C ALA A 58 -4.17 15.00 -5.27
N ASN A 59 -3.14 15.51 -5.96
CA ASN A 59 -1.73 15.19 -5.71
C ASN A 59 -0.93 16.37 -5.13
N ASP A 60 -1.58 17.36 -4.53
CA ASP A 60 -0.91 18.56 -4.01
C ASP A 60 -0.27 18.36 -2.62
N TRP A 61 -0.76 17.40 -1.82
CA TRP A 61 -0.21 16.96 -0.51
C TRP A 61 0.14 18.12 0.44
N LEU A 62 -0.66 19.19 0.44
CA LEU A 62 -0.34 20.46 1.11
C LEU A 62 -0.60 20.47 2.62
N ASP A 63 -1.40 19.52 3.13
CA ASP A 63 -1.81 19.50 4.55
C ASP A 63 -0.79 18.75 5.42
N CYS A 64 0.34 19.41 5.70
CA CYS A 64 1.42 18.84 6.52
C CYS A 64 0.95 18.43 7.92
N VAL A 65 0.04 19.20 8.53
CA VAL A 65 -0.50 18.89 9.87
C VAL A 65 -1.28 17.59 9.84
N ARG A 66 -2.13 17.40 8.82
CA ARG A 66 -2.87 16.15 8.65
C ARG A 66 -1.95 14.98 8.31
N ILE A 67 -0.96 15.16 7.44
CA ILE A 67 0.04 14.13 7.13
C ILE A 67 0.73 13.66 8.42
N GLN A 68 1.25 14.59 9.21
CA GLN A 68 1.90 14.30 10.49
C GLN A 68 0.96 13.55 11.44
N THR A 69 -0.29 14.00 11.54
CA THR A 69 -1.31 13.37 12.40
C THR A 69 -1.57 11.92 11.98
N LEU A 70 -1.78 11.68 10.69
CA LEU A 70 -2.02 10.33 10.15
C LEU A 70 -0.82 9.41 10.32
N VAL A 71 0.39 9.89 10.03
CA VAL A 71 1.62 9.10 10.21
C VAL A 71 1.82 8.73 11.69
N ASN A 72 1.60 9.66 12.60
CA ASN A 72 1.69 9.40 14.04
C ASN A 72 0.62 8.42 14.51
N MET A 73 -0.63 8.57 14.04
CA MET A 73 -1.73 7.67 14.36
C MET A 73 -1.43 6.24 13.89
N LEU A 74 -1.01 6.07 12.63
CA LEU A 74 -0.64 4.75 12.10
C LEU A 74 0.55 4.15 12.85
N THR A 75 1.53 4.98 13.20
CA THR A 75 2.73 4.51 13.93
C THR A 75 2.40 4.08 15.36
N ALA A 76 1.55 4.82 16.06
CA ALA A 76 1.12 4.54 17.42
C ALA A 76 0.03 3.44 17.51
N GLY A 77 -0.73 3.24 16.43
CA GLY A 77 -1.65 2.13 16.24
C GLY A 77 -0.91 0.91 15.69
N ASP A 78 -1.01 0.71 14.38
CA ASP A 78 -0.58 -0.49 13.65
C ASP A 78 0.89 -0.89 13.86
N TRP A 79 1.79 0.10 14.05
CA TRP A 79 3.24 -0.14 14.15
C TRP A 79 3.83 0.03 15.56
N SER A 80 2.96 0.07 16.58
CA SER A 80 3.35 0.17 17.97
C SER A 80 3.98 -1.13 18.47
N ALA A 81 4.69 -1.06 19.61
CA ALA A 81 5.20 -2.28 20.24
C ALA A 81 4.04 -3.22 20.63
N ASN A 82 2.89 -2.70 21.06
CA ASN A 82 1.77 -3.55 21.45
C ASN A 82 1.17 -4.28 20.24
N SER A 83 0.97 -3.59 19.12
CA SER A 83 0.46 -4.20 17.88
C SER A 83 1.44 -5.24 17.32
N LEU A 84 2.74 -4.96 17.38
CA LEU A 84 3.76 -5.94 17.00
C LEU A 84 3.74 -7.18 17.90
N SER A 85 3.48 -7.04 19.20
CA SER A 85 3.39 -8.18 20.11
C SER A 85 2.17 -9.06 19.83
N HIS A 86 1.03 -8.45 19.52
CA HIS A 86 -0.22 -9.14 19.25
C HIS A 86 -0.10 -10.10 18.05
N ASP A 87 0.60 -9.65 16.99
CA ASP A 87 0.80 -10.42 15.76
C ASP A 87 2.26 -10.88 15.56
N ALA A 88 3.02 -11.05 16.65
CA ALA A 88 4.46 -11.31 16.61
C ALA A 88 4.83 -12.57 15.80
N HIS A 89 4.01 -13.61 15.86
CA HIS A 89 4.19 -14.81 15.04
C HIS A 89 4.11 -14.51 13.54
N ARG A 90 3.21 -13.62 13.10
CA ARG A 90 3.08 -13.22 11.68
C ARG A 90 4.30 -12.42 11.21
N PHE A 91 4.81 -11.54 12.07
CA PHE A 91 6.07 -10.83 11.80
C PHE A 91 7.26 -11.78 11.69
N ALA A 92 7.36 -12.77 12.59
CA ALA A 92 8.39 -13.80 12.51
C ALA A 92 8.30 -14.62 11.21
N MET A 93 7.08 -15.02 10.81
CA MET A 93 6.84 -15.75 9.56
C MET A 93 7.23 -14.94 8.32
N ARG A 94 6.83 -13.66 8.24
CA ARG A 94 7.22 -12.74 7.14
C ARG A 94 8.73 -12.60 7.07
N ARG A 95 9.39 -12.39 8.20
CA ARG A 95 10.85 -12.26 8.26
C ARG A 95 11.55 -13.53 7.80
N ALA A 96 11.07 -14.69 8.25
CA ALA A 96 11.65 -15.98 7.90
C ALA A 96 11.46 -16.32 6.40
N SER A 97 10.36 -15.89 5.78
CA SER A 97 10.10 -16.12 4.34
C SER A 97 10.68 -15.03 3.42
N ALA A 98 11.19 -13.92 3.95
CA ALA A 98 11.57 -12.73 3.19
C ALA A 98 12.61 -12.99 2.08
N ASN A 99 13.52 -13.96 2.26
CA ASN A 99 14.55 -14.29 1.28
C ASN A 99 14.20 -15.51 0.41
N LEU A 100 13.05 -16.15 0.64
CA LEU A 100 12.65 -17.35 -0.11
C LEU A 100 12.06 -17.02 -1.46
N CYS A 101 11.34 -15.89 -1.56
CA CYS A 101 10.68 -15.47 -2.78
C CYS A 101 10.48 -13.94 -2.82
N SER A 102 10.27 -13.42 -4.03
CA SER A 102 10.05 -11.99 -4.26
C SER A 102 8.83 -11.43 -3.52
N THR A 103 7.72 -12.17 -3.51
CA THR A 103 6.51 -11.79 -2.75
C THR A 103 6.76 -11.79 -1.24
N GLY A 104 7.58 -12.72 -0.74
CA GLY A 104 8.03 -12.76 0.66
C GLY A 104 8.84 -11.52 1.01
N ARG A 105 9.79 -11.12 0.14
CA ARG A 105 10.58 -9.90 0.32
C ARG A 105 9.71 -8.66 0.38
N MET A 106 8.71 -8.55 -0.51
CA MET A 106 7.75 -7.44 -0.53
C MET A 106 6.85 -7.45 0.71
N SER A 107 6.43 -8.63 1.17
CA SER A 107 5.61 -8.77 2.37
C SER A 107 6.35 -8.27 3.61
N GLU A 108 7.64 -8.59 3.78
CA GLU A 108 8.46 -8.05 4.87
C GLU A 108 8.67 -6.53 4.72
N LEU A 109 8.92 -6.05 3.50
CA LEU A 109 9.11 -4.61 3.25
C LEU A 109 7.87 -3.77 3.59
N TRP A 110 6.69 -4.18 3.14
CA TRP A 110 5.46 -3.37 3.25
C TRP A 110 4.63 -3.66 4.49
N SER A 111 4.84 -4.81 5.13
CA SER A 111 4.02 -5.23 6.27
C SER A 111 4.80 -5.94 7.38
N GLY A 112 6.12 -6.02 7.26
CA GLY A 112 6.98 -6.69 8.22
C GLY A 112 7.61 -5.76 9.25
N ILE A 113 8.68 -6.24 9.88
CA ILE A 113 9.42 -5.48 10.90
C ILE A 113 10.17 -4.31 10.25
N GLU A 114 10.61 -4.46 9.00
CA GLU A 114 11.17 -3.35 8.21
C GLU A 114 10.18 -2.18 8.08
N GLN A 115 8.90 -2.46 7.79
CA GLN A 115 7.86 -1.43 7.70
C GLN A 115 7.63 -0.74 9.04
N ALA A 116 7.56 -1.52 10.13
CA ALA A 116 7.40 -0.96 11.48
C ALA A 116 8.56 -0.01 11.83
N ALA A 117 9.80 -0.41 11.49
CA ALA A 117 10.98 0.41 11.69
C ALA A 117 10.97 1.66 10.80
N PHE A 118 10.52 1.55 9.54
CA PHE A 118 10.35 2.68 8.63
C PHE A 118 9.34 3.70 9.17
N MET A 119 8.14 3.25 9.56
CA MET A 119 7.09 4.14 10.07
C MET A 119 7.52 4.91 11.32
N ARG A 120 8.22 4.26 12.25
CA ARG A 120 8.80 4.92 13.44
C ARG A 120 9.84 5.99 13.07
N ARG A 121 10.71 5.70 12.08
CA ARG A 121 11.68 6.68 11.59
C ARG A 121 10.99 7.86 10.90
N LEU A 122 10.01 7.58 10.05
CA LEU A 122 9.24 8.61 9.34
C LEU A 122 8.51 9.52 10.33
N ALA A 123 7.81 8.95 11.32
CA ALA A 123 7.15 9.73 12.37
C ALA A 123 8.13 10.64 13.12
N LYS A 124 9.32 10.13 13.46
CA LYS A 124 10.37 10.93 14.12
C LYS A 124 10.87 12.08 13.25
N LEU A 125 11.06 11.86 11.95
CA LEU A 125 11.51 12.90 11.01
C LEU A 125 10.45 14.00 10.85
N LEU A 126 9.18 13.63 10.70
CA LEU A 126 8.08 14.59 10.53
C LEU A 126 7.71 15.34 11.83
N THR A 127 8.15 14.84 12.98
CA THR A 127 7.97 15.49 14.31
C THR A 127 9.26 16.09 14.87
N ASN A 128 10.31 16.19 14.04
CA ASN A 128 11.60 16.71 14.47
C ASN A 128 11.46 18.15 15.01
N PRO A 129 11.99 18.48 16.20
CA PRO A 129 11.96 19.84 16.73
C PRO A 129 12.72 20.83 15.86
N ASP A 130 13.77 20.39 15.15
CA ASP A 130 14.49 21.21 14.18
C ASP A 130 13.59 21.46 12.95
N GLU A 131 13.26 22.73 12.73
CA GLU A 131 12.36 23.16 11.65
C GLU A 131 12.94 22.90 10.25
N VAL A 132 14.26 23.03 10.07
CA VAL A 132 14.92 22.81 8.79
C VAL A 132 14.89 21.33 8.44
N GLU A 133 15.21 20.46 9.40
CA GLU A 133 15.14 19.01 9.20
C GLU A 133 13.70 18.54 8.97
N ARG A 134 12.74 19.09 9.72
CA ARG A 134 11.32 18.76 9.56
C ARG A 134 10.80 19.20 8.19
N SER A 135 11.12 20.41 7.73
CA SER A 135 10.72 20.89 6.40
C SER A 135 11.26 19.99 5.30
N ARG A 136 12.56 19.65 5.34
CA ARG A 136 13.17 18.73 4.37
C ARG A 136 12.50 17.35 4.36
N ALA A 137 12.10 16.84 5.52
CA ALA A 137 11.40 15.57 5.62
C ALA A 137 9.99 15.63 4.98
N PHE A 138 9.28 16.76 5.10
CA PHE A 138 8.02 16.97 4.41
C PHE A 138 8.20 17.10 2.90
N ASP A 139 9.20 17.86 2.44
CA ASP A 139 9.50 18.01 1.01
C ASP A 139 9.79 16.65 0.38
N ASP A 140 10.67 15.85 0.99
CA ASP A 140 11.00 14.49 0.54
C ASP A 140 9.78 13.55 0.56
N PHE A 141 8.92 13.66 1.58
CA PHE A 141 7.67 12.89 1.63
C PHE A 141 6.72 13.27 0.48
N ILE A 142 6.49 14.56 0.28
CA ILE A 142 5.57 15.08 -0.75
C ILE A 142 6.07 14.69 -2.15
N ASP A 143 7.36 14.84 -2.41
CA ASP A 143 7.97 14.46 -3.69
C ASP A 143 7.81 12.98 -3.98
N LYS A 144 8.03 12.11 -2.97
CA LYS A 144 7.80 10.66 -3.11
C LYS A 144 6.34 10.32 -3.34
N MET A 145 5.40 10.97 -2.64
CA MET A 145 3.97 10.71 -2.82
C MET A 145 3.48 11.15 -4.20
N LYS A 146 3.97 12.29 -4.71
CA LYS A 146 3.72 12.74 -6.09
C LYS A 146 4.28 11.75 -7.11
N ALA A 147 5.54 11.34 -6.93
CA ALA A 147 6.16 10.35 -7.82
C ALA A 147 5.41 9.00 -7.83
N ILE A 148 4.92 8.54 -6.68
CA ILE A 148 4.09 7.33 -6.59
C ILE A 148 2.77 7.53 -7.33
N ALA A 149 2.08 8.64 -7.12
CA ALA A 149 0.82 8.96 -7.80
C ALA A 149 0.99 9.03 -9.33
N ASP A 150 2.01 9.75 -9.80
CA ASP A 150 2.35 9.90 -11.22
C ASP A 150 2.73 8.56 -11.87
N HIS A 151 3.28 7.62 -11.10
CA HIS A 151 3.60 6.29 -11.60
C HIS A 151 2.38 5.36 -11.61
N ALA A 152 1.60 5.34 -10.55
CA ALA A 152 0.55 4.34 -10.32
C ALA A 152 -0.81 4.72 -10.93
N LEU A 153 -1.15 6.01 -11.00
CA LEU A 153 -2.50 6.49 -11.30
C LEU A 153 -2.67 6.93 -12.76
N LYS A 154 -2.26 6.06 -13.69
CA LYS A 154 -2.36 6.27 -15.14
C LYS A 154 -3.35 5.29 -15.77
N SER A 155 -4.19 5.75 -16.68
CA SER A 155 -5.26 4.92 -17.27
C SER A 155 -4.74 3.63 -17.90
N ASN A 156 -3.61 3.67 -18.59
CA ASN A 156 -2.98 2.50 -19.22
C ASN A 156 -2.32 1.50 -18.24
N ARG A 157 -2.26 1.82 -16.94
CA ARG A 157 -1.71 0.96 -15.89
C ARG A 157 -2.76 0.41 -14.95
N LEU A 158 -4.01 0.84 -15.09
CA LEU A 158 -5.10 0.41 -14.24
C LEU A 158 -5.91 -0.72 -14.89
N ARG A 159 -6.42 -1.60 -14.05
CA ARG A 159 -7.40 -2.62 -14.39
C ARG A 159 -8.56 -2.47 -13.43
N PHE A 160 -9.77 -2.72 -13.91
CA PHE A 160 -10.98 -2.49 -13.15
C PHE A 160 -11.79 -3.77 -13.04
N SER A 161 -12.38 -3.97 -11.87
CA SER A 161 -13.40 -4.98 -11.61
C SER A 161 -14.57 -4.29 -10.94
N LEU A 162 -15.77 -4.51 -11.47
CA LEU A 162 -17.01 -3.95 -10.96
C LEU A 162 -17.95 -5.10 -10.60
N HIS A 163 -18.52 -5.02 -9.40
CA HIS A 163 -19.41 -6.04 -8.85
C HIS A 163 -20.70 -5.36 -8.40
N GLY A 164 -21.85 -5.89 -8.82
CA GLY A 164 -23.17 -5.35 -8.53
C GLY A 164 -24.26 -6.28 -9.05
N GLU A 165 -25.51 -5.90 -8.84
CA GLU A 165 -26.65 -6.61 -9.41
C GLU A 165 -26.74 -6.35 -10.93
N GLU A 166 -27.35 -7.28 -11.66
CA GLU A 166 -27.42 -7.24 -13.13
C GLU A 166 -28.07 -5.95 -13.66
N GLY A 167 -29.10 -5.45 -12.96
CA GLY A 167 -29.84 -4.24 -13.35
C GLY A 167 -29.00 -2.96 -13.29
N ASP A 168 -28.03 -2.89 -12.38
CA ASP A 168 -27.34 -1.64 -12.03
C ASP A 168 -25.94 -1.56 -12.64
N LEU A 169 -25.38 -2.72 -13.01
CA LEU A 169 -24.06 -2.83 -13.62
C LEU A 169 -23.96 -2.00 -14.90
N ALA A 170 -25.02 -1.95 -15.72
CA ALA A 170 -25.01 -1.19 -16.96
C ALA A 170 -24.79 0.32 -16.73
N GLU A 171 -25.41 0.90 -15.69
CA GLU A 171 -25.23 2.31 -15.35
C GLU A 171 -23.88 2.56 -14.68
N ALA A 172 -23.48 1.67 -13.77
CA ALA A 172 -22.19 1.76 -13.11
C ALA A 172 -21.00 1.65 -14.10
N CYS A 173 -21.13 0.86 -15.19
CA CYS A 173 -20.17 0.82 -16.29
C CYS A 173 -20.00 2.18 -16.98
N LYS A 174 -21.06 2.96 -17.19
CA LYS A 174 -20.96 4.30 -17.80
C LYS A 174 -20.18 5.25 -16.89
N HIS A 175 -20.39 5.17 -15.58
CA HIS A 175 -19.61 5.97 -14.63
C HIS A 175 -18.13 5.55 -14.58
N LEU A 176 -17.84 4.26 -14.71
CA LEU A 176 -16.48 3.76 -14.82
C LEU A 176 -15.81 4.25 -16.11
N GLU A 177 -16.49 4.20 -17.26
CA GLU A 177 -15.98 4.72 -18.52
C GLU A 177 -15.63 6.20 -18.41
N PHE A 178 -16.55 7.00 -17.86
CA PHE A 178 -16.29 8.42 -17.60
C PHE A 178 -15.07 8.62 -16.69
N PHE A 179 -14.99 7.88 -15.59
CA PHE A 179 -13.83 7.92 -14.69
C PHE A 179 -12.52 7.60 -15.43
N ILE A 180 -12.50 6.61 -16.32
CA ILE A 180 -11.31 6.23 -17.10
C ILE A 180 -10.87 7.37 -18.02
N THR A 181 -11.83 8.06 -18.67
CA THR A 181 -11.51 9.20 -19.57
C THR A 181 -10.91 10.40 -18.84
N GLU A 182 -11.20 10.52 -17.54
CA GLU A 182 -10.72 11.60 -16.67
C GLU A 182 -9.30 11.35 -16.11
N LEU A 183 -8.74 10.16 -16.34
CA LEU A 183 -7.41 9.81 -15.88
C LEU A 183 -6.32 10.23 -16.87
N PRO A 184 -5.14 10.64 -16.39
CA PRO A 184 -4.03 10.96 -17.25
C PRO A 184 -3.60 9.73 -18.05
N ASN A 185 -3.52 9.90 -19.38
CA ASN A 185 -2.95 8.90 -20.27
C ASN A 185 -1.46 9.20 -20.49
N SER A 186 -0.62 8.17 -20.55
CA SER A 186 0.81 8.30 -20.81
C SER A 186 1.18 7.37 -21.94
N GLU A 187 2.12 7.77 -22.78
CA GLU A 187 2.70 6.85 -23.77
C GLU A 187 3.22 5.60 -23.05
N SER A 188 2.95 4.46 -23.66
CA SER A 188 3.24 3.13 -23.16
C SER A 188 4.75 2.90 -23.06
N GLY A 189 5.37 3.38 -21.99
CA GLY A 189 6.68 2.89 -21.59
C GLY A 189 6.55 1.42 -21.19
N VAL A 190 7.28 0.55 -21.88
CA VAL A 190 7.48 -0.86 -21.47
C VAL A 190 7.85 -0.85 -19.98
N GLY A 191 7.05 -1.53 -19.16
CA GLY A 191 7.27 -1.56 -17.72
C GLY A 191 8.64 -2.13 -17.42
N THR A 192 9.59 -1.28 -17.01
CA THR A 192 10.86 -1.73 -16.45
C THR A 192 10.57 -2.43 -15.13
N HIS A 193 10.94 -3.70 -15.04
CA HIS A 193 10.86 -4.44 -13.78
C HIS A 193 11.71 -3.71 -12.73
N THR A 194 11.07 -3.27 -11.65
CA THR A 194 11.79 -2.70 -10.51
C THR A 194 12.42 -3.86 -9.75
N PRO A 195 13.75 -3.89 -9.55
CA PRO A 195 14.39 -4.98 -8.82
C PRO A 195 13.82 -5.07 -7.39
N ASP A 196 13.92 -6.26 -6.80
CA ASP A 196 13.65 -6.41 -5.38
C ASP A 196 14.72 -5.68 -4.55
N PRO A 197 14.37 -5.17 -3.36
CA PRO A 197 15.36 -4.73 -2.40
C PRO A 197 16.31 -5.87 -2.05
N PRO A 198 17.51 -5.54 -1.55
CA PRO A 198 18.50 -6.55 -1.16
C PRO A 198 17.95 -7.61 -0.21
N GLU A 199 18.55 -8.81 -0.29
CA GLU A 199 18.29 -9.90 0.65
C GLU A 199 18.62 -9.45 2.09
N LEU A 200 17.86 -9.98 3.04
CA LEU A 200 18.01 -9.65 4.45
C LEU A 200 18.97 -10.62 5.15
N THR A 201 19.53 -10.21 6.28
CA THR A 201 20.25 -11.13 7.15
C THR A 201 19.34 -12.29 7.58
N GLN A 202 19.83 -13.52 7.44
CA GLN A 202 19.15 -14.72 7.92
C GLN A 202 19.40 -14.94 9.42
N ASN A 203 18.57 -15.77 10.06
CA ASN A 203 18.70 -16.12 11.48
C ASN A 203 18.76 -14.90 12.41
N VAL A 204 17.77 -14.01 12.28
CA VAL A 204 17.71 -12.75 13.03
C VAL A 204 16.93 -12.93 14.32
N TYR A 205 17.50 -12.42 15.41
CA TYR A 205 16.79 -12.19 16.67
C TYR A 205 16.43 -10.70 16.78
N VAL A 206 15.14 -10.39 16.83
CA VAL A 206 14.64 -9.03 17.07
C VAL A 206 14.24 -8.91 18.52
N ALA A 207 15.05 -8.19 19.31
CA ALA A 207 14.77 -7.94 20.71
C ALA A 207 13.59 -6.98 20.86
N LEU A 208 12.49 -7.48 21.43
CA LEU A 208 11.31 -6.69 21.80
C LEU A 208 11.03 -6.89 23.30
N PRO A 209 10.46 -5.89 23.99
CA PRO A 209 10.33 -5.89 25.45
C PRO A 209 9.16 -6.77 25.93
N TYR A 210 9.18 -8.07 25.59
CA TYR A 210 8.11 -9.02 25.93
C TYR A 210 8.65 -10.20 26.73
N SER A 211 7.76 -10.84 27.49
CA SER A 211 8.06 -11.99 28.36
C SER A 211 8.09 -13.34 27.63
N VAL A 212 7.69 -13.37 26.35
CA VAL A 212 7.64 -14.57 25.52
C VAL A 212 8.31 -14.34 24.18
N HIS A 213 8.79 -15.43 23.57
CA HIS A 213 9.43 -15.41 22.26
C HIS A 213 8.54 -16.03 21.20
N TYR A 214 8.59 -15.45 20.00
CA TYR A 214 7.96 -15.99 18.80
C TYR A 214 9.04 -16.30 17.78
N ALA A 215 9.07 -17.53 17.30
CA ALA A 215 10.05 -18.01 16.33
C ALA A 215 9.32 -18.56 15.11
N SER A 216 9.97 -18.44 13.95
CA SER A 216 9.47 -19.03 12.71
C SER A 216 10.64 -19.50 11.85
N LEU A 217 10.41 -20.61 11.16
CA LEU A 217 11.29 -21.16 10.14
C LEU A 217 10.44 -21.34 8.88
N SER A 218 10.85 -20.70 7.80
CA SER A 218 10.21 -20.86 6.48
C SER A 218 11.15 -21.68 5.60
N LEU A 219 10.59 -22.66 4.90
CA LEU A 219 11.32 -23.56 4.01
C LEU A 219 10.78 -23.42 2.58
N PRO A 220 11.64 -23.53 1.54
CA PRO A 220 11.17 -23.64 0.16
C PRO A 220 10.21 -24.83 0.00
N ALA A 221 9.15 -24.64 -0.77
CA ALA A 221 8.18 -25.67 -1.10
C ALA A 221 7.86 -25.64 -2.61
N PRO A 222 7.32 -26.73 -3.18
CA PRO A 222 6.87 -26.74 -4.57
C PRO A 222 5.80 -25.67 -4.87
N HIS A 223 5.68 -25.30 -6.15
CA HIS A 223 4.66 -24.37 -6.61
C HIS A 223 3.26 -24.99 -6.55
N TYR A 224 2.23 -24.15 -6.58
CA TYR A 224 0.83 -24.59 -6.58
C TYR A 224 0.50 -25.56 -7.72
N THR A 225 1.17 -25.41 -8.86
CA THR A 225 0.96 -26.20 -10.09
C THR A 225 1.90 -27.40 -10.23
N ALA A 226 2.78 -27.62 -9.25
CA ALA A 226 3.82 -28.67 -9.27
C ALA A 226 3.31 -30.05 -8.82
#